data_AF-A0AB38N781-F1
#
_entry.id   AF-A0AB38N781-F1
#
_cell.length_a   1.000
_cell.length_b   1.000
_cell.length_c   1.000
_cell.angle_alpha   90.00
_cell.angle_beta   90.00
_cell.angle_gamma   90.00
#
_symmetry.space_group_name_H-M   'P 1'
#
loop_
_entity.id
_entity.type
_entity.pdbx_description
1 polymer ?
#
loop_
_entity_poly.entity_id
_entity_poly.type
_entity_poly.pdbx_seq_one_letter_code
_entity_poly.pdbx_strand_id
1 'polypeptide(L)'
;MKNSSLIFVFTFLLIWQPAYAHEATPCASKPWLLRKLCLRLHQIWYEGSNEMYLPFYAWHNRFMYTEEKLRTTRYNENAWGGGMGKGFYDEDGDWHGLYAMAFLDSHKHVQPVAGYAFLKNLQLSPNARIGGGYSVLVTMRPDIFDGYPFPGAAPWISLTYKQVSLSAAYVPGGTNIGNVLFVFARLTFDKA
;
A
#
# COMPACT_ATOMS: atom_id res chain seq x y z
N MET A 1 -21.05 -5.90 78.87
CA MET A 1 -21.12 -4.59 78.17
C MET A 1 -20.39 -4.74 76.85
N LYS A 2 -21.14 -5.10 75.78
CA LYS A 2 -21.49 -4.25 74.63
C LYS A 2 -20.30 -3.87 73.72
N ASN A 3 -20.18 -4.71 72.69
CA ASN A 3 -19.63 -4.56 71.33
C ASN A 3 -19.43 -3.14 70.79
N SER A 4 -18.37 -2.95 69.98
CA SER A 4 -18.46 -2.43 68.60
C SER A 4 -17.09 -2.58 67.92
N SER A 5 -16.96 -3.35 66.83
CA SER A 5 -17.08 -2.89 65.41
C SER A 5 -15.80 -2.17 64.94
N LEU A 6 -15.19 -2.41 63.77
CA LEU A 6 -15.70 -2.82 62.48
C LEU A 6 -14.48 -3.24 61.62
N ILE A 7 -14.44 -4.46 61.07
CA ILE A 7 -13.48 -4.85 60.02
C ILE A 7 -14.14 -4.50 58.68
N PHE A 8 -13.58 -3.55 57.95
CA PHE A 8 -14.03 -3.21 56.60
C PHE A 8 -13.43 -4.21 55.61
N VAL A 9 -14.15 -5.29 55.32
CA VAL A 9 -13.85 -6.16 54.17
C VAL A 9 -14.46 -5.50 52.94
N PHE A 10 -13.62 -4.90 52.10
CA PHE A 10 -14.03 -4.40 50.78
C PHE A 10 -14.11 -5.59 49.82
N THR A 11 -15.30 -6.17 49.69
CA THR A 11 -15.60 -7.20 48.68
C THR A 11 -15.68 -6.52 47.32
N PHE A 12 -14.62 -6.61 46.52
CA PHE A 12 -14.61 -6.15 45.13
C PHE A 12 -15.31 -7.19 44.27
N LEU A 13 -16.64 -7.09 44.16
CA LEU A 13 -17.42 -7.81 43.14
C LEU A 13 -17.05 -7.22 41.77
N LEU A 14 -16.07 -7.83 41.11
CA LEU A 14 -15.85 -7.69 39.67
C LEU A 14 -17.07 -8.25 38.96
N ILE A 15 -17.97 -7.34 38.59
CA ILE A 15 -19.10 -7.62 37.72
C ILE A 15 -18.49 -8.03 36.37
N TRP A 16 -18.47 -9.33 36.10
CA TRP A 16 -18.32 -9.87 34.75
C TRP A 16 -19.54 -9.39 33.95
N GLN A 17 -19.42 -8.25 33.28
CA GLN A 17 -20.32 -7.96 32.19
C GLN A 17 -19.77 -8.67 30.95
N PRO A 18 -20.51 -9.60 30.33
CA PRO A 18 -20.20 -9.98 28.97
C PRO A 18 -20.41 -8.70 28.15
N ALA A 19 -19.31 -8.13 27.66
CA ALA A 19 -19.39 -7.13 26.62
C ALA A 19 -19.97 -7.85 25.40
N TYR A 20 -21.29 -7.79 25.23
CA TYR A 20 -21.92 -8.09 23.95
C TYR A 20 -21.43 -7.03 22.98
N ALA A 21 -20.29 -7.30 22.33
CA ALA A 21 -19.91 -6.59 21.13
C ALA A 21 -21.00 -6.90 20.09
N HIS A 22 -21.94 -5.97 19.92
CA HIS A 22 -22.76 -5.96 18.74
C HIS A 22 -21.77 -5.88 17.57
N GLU A 23 -21.74 -6.87 16.68
CA GLU A 23 -20.99 -6.80 15.43
C GLU A 23 -21.61 -5.66 14.61
N ALA A 24 -21.13 -4.44 14.88
CA ALA A 24 -21.45 -3.31 14.04
C ALA A 24 -20.86 -3.64 12.67
N THR A 25 -21.71 -3.92 11.68
CA THR A 25 -21.25 -4.15 10.32
C THR A 25 -20.37 -2.96 9.92
N PRO A 26 -19.07 -3.16 9.66
CA PRO A 26 -18.19 -2.05 9.34
C PRO A 26 -18.79 -1.25 8.18
N CYS A 27 -18.72 0.08 8.28
CA CYS A 27 -19.14 0.99 7.23
C CYS A 27 -20.67 1.06 6.93
N ALA A 28 -21.54 0.53 7.81
CA ALA A 28 -23.00 0.49 7.59
C ALA A 28 -23.66 1.86 7.37
N SER A 29 -23.15 2.93 7.99
CA SER A 29 -23.71 4.28 7.94
C SER A 29 -23.31 5.08 6.68
N LYS A 30 -22.51 4.52 5.78
CA LYS A 30 -21.99 5.24 4.59
C LYS A 30 -22.93 5.09 3.38
N PRO A 31 -23.01 6.12 2.50
CA PRO A 31 -23.62 5.98 1.18
C PRO A 31 -23.04 4.80 0.39
N TRP A 32 -23.82 4.18 -0.48
CA TRP A 32 -23.49 2.89 -1.10
C TRP A 32 -22.10 2.84 -1.78
N LEU A 33 -21.70 3.92 -2.48
CA LEU A 33 -20.38 4.05 -3.12
C LEU A 33 -19.23 4.03 -2.10
N LEU A 34 -19.34 4.84 -1.05
CA LEU A 34 -18.33 4.92 0.01
C LEU A 34 -18.34 3.69 0.91
N ARG A 35 -19.48 2.99 1.00
CA ARG A 35 -19.60 1.73 1.71
C ARG A 35 -18.77 0.64 1.05
N LYS A 36 -18.83 0.48 -0.27
CA LYS A 36 -18.01 -0.51 -1.00
C LYS A 36 -16.50 -0.27 -0.80
N LEU A 37 -16.06 0.97 -0.98
CA LEU A 37 -14.66 1.34 -0.76
C LEU A 37 -14.24 1.06 0.69
N CYS A 38 -15.05 1.47 1.66
CA CYS A 38 -14.77 1.27 3.07
C CYS A 38 -14.69 -0.22 3.46
N LEU A 39 -15.60 -1.05 2.95
CA LEU A 39 -15.58 -2.49 3.16
C LEU A 39 -14.32 -3.12 2.56
N ARG A 40 -13.93 -2.74 1.34
CA ARG A 40 -12.71 -3.27 0.73
C ARG A 40 -11.45 -2.85 1.50
N LEU A 41 -11.36 -1.60 1.94
CA LEU A 41 -10.26 -1.14 2.81
C LEU A 41 -10.22 -1.90 4.13
N HIS A 42 -11.39 -2.17 4.73
CA HIS A 42 -11.50 -2.96 5.94
C HIS A 42 -11.01 -4.40 5.71
N GLN A 43 -11.43 -5.07 4.63
CA GLN A 43 -10.98 -6.41 4.28
C GLN A 43 -9.46 -6.46 4.09
N ILE A 44 -8.89 -5.54 3.30
CA ILE A 44 -7.43 -5.46 3.13
C ILE A 44 -6.73 -5.33 4.49
N TRP A 45 -7.27 -4.48 5.38
CA TRP A 45 -6.67 -4.21 6.68
C TRP A 45 -6.79 -5.37 7.69
N TYR A 46 -7.88 -6.12 7.70
CA TYR A 46 -8.10 -7.16 8.73
C TYR A 46 -7.90 -8.59 8.22
N GLU A 47 -8.10 -8.82 6.92
CA GLU A 47 -8.05 -10.14 6.30
C GLU A 47 -6.85 -10.28 5.35
N GLY A 48 -6.28 -9.17 4.87
CA GLY A 48 -5.13 -9.18 3.98
C GLY A 48 -3.84 -9.69 4.62
N SER A 49 -2.96 -10.25 3.79
CA SER A 49 -1.61 -10.68 4.13
C SER A 49 -0.67 -9.49 4.29
N ASN A 50 0.32 -9.61 5.17
CA ASN A 50 1.37 -8.61 5.31
C ASN A 50 2.31 -8.66 4.11
N GLU A 51 2.80 -7.52 3.66
CA GLU A 51 3.69 -7.45 2.52
C GLU A 51 4.86 -6.50 2.77
N MET A 52 6.03 -6.85 2.23
CA MET A 52 7.18 -5.97 2.13
C MET A 52 7.39 -5.60 0.67
N TYR A 53 7.71 -4.34 0.44
CA TYR A 53 7.99 -3.78 -0.86
C TYR A 53 9.46 -3.38 -0.90
N LEU A 54 10.15 -3.80 -1.97
CA LEU A 54 11.58 -3.57 -2.15
C LEU A 54 11.81 -2.87 -3.51
N PRO A 55 11.71 -1.53 -3.55
CA PRO A 55 12.19 -0.72 -4.65
C PRO A 55 13.67 -0.93 -4.94
N PHE A 56 14.02 -1.10 -6.21
CA PHE A 56 15.42 -1.28 -6.61
C PHE A 56 15.80 -0.63 -7.94
N TYR A 57 14.86 -0.42 -8.86
CA TYR A 57 15.20 0.14 -10.18
C TYR A 57 14.13 1.11 -10.69
N ALA A 58 14.58 2.18 -11.34
CA ALA A 58 13.76 3.08 -12.11
C ALA A 58 14.39 3.31 -13.48
N TRP A 59 13.59 3.34 -14.53
CA TRP A 59 14.05 3.61 -15.89
C TRP A 59 13.33 4.84 -16.44
N HIS A 60 14.11 5.79 -16.94
CA HIS A 60 13.56 6.99 -17.59
C HIS A 60 13.40 6.73 -19.07
N ASN A 61 12.19 6.92 -19.61
CA ASN A 61 11.93 6.74 -21.03
C ASN A 61 12.59 7.86 -21.86
N ARG A 62 13.83 7.62 -22.28
CA ARG A 62 14.69 8.61 -22.97
C ARG A 62 14.08 9.16 -24.26
N PHE A 63 13.13 8.45 -24.89
CA PHE A 63 12.41 8.94 -26.07
C PHE A 63 11.52 10.16 -25.77
N MET A 64 11.17 10.38 -24.49
CA MET A 64 10.34 11.50 -24.05
C MET A 64 11.17 12.71 -23.59
N TYR A 65 12.49 12.67 -23.77
CA TYR A 65 13.43 13.70 -23.30
C TYR A 65 14.18 14.32 -24.47
N THR A 66 14.40 15.63 -24.41
CA THR A 66 15.21 16.34 -25.40
C THR A 66 16.68 15.97 -25.26
N GLU A 67 17.43 16.06 -26.36
CA GLU A 67 18.88 15.77 -26.35
C GLU A 67 19.63 16.65 -25.34
N GLU A 68 19.25 17.92 -25.21
CA GLU A 68 19.81 18.83 -24.22
C GLU A 68 19.63 18.30 -22.79
N LYS A 69 18.43 17.81 -22.45
CA LYS A 69 18.13 17.27 -21.13
C LYS A 69 18.92 15.98 -20.87
N LEU A 70 18.99 15.09 -21.86
CA LEU A 70 19.76 13.85 -21.78
C LEU A 70 21.27 14.09 -21.63
N ARG A 71 21.79 15.17 -22.23
CA ARG A 71 23.21 15.54 -22.12
C ARG A 71 23.55 16.18 -20.78
N THR A 72 22.66 17.01 -20.25
CA THR A 72 22.88 17.80 -19.04
C THR A 72 22.48 17.08 -17.75
N THR A 73 21.62 16.07 -17.83
CA THR A 73 21.06 15.40 -16.65
C THR A 73 21.54 13.95 -16.56
N ARG A 74 21.85 13.52 -15.34
CA ARG A 74 22.12 12.12 -14.99
C ARG A 74 21.15 11.72 -13.88
N TYR A 75 20.13 10.96 -14.26
CA TYR A 75 19.15 10.48 -13.29
C TYR A 75 19.70 9.30 -12.49
N ASN A 76 19.36 9.28 -11.20
CA ASN A 76 19.49 8.09 -10.38
C ASN A 76 18.43 7.06 -10.82
N GLU A 77 18.89 5.94 -11.36
CA GLU A 77 18.04 4.80 -11.73
C GLU A 77 18.05 3.70 -10.65
N ASN A 78 18.89 3.85 -9.63
CA ASN A 78 18.94 2.96 -8.47
C ASN A 78 17.92 3.45 -7.43
N ALA A 79 16.67 3.08 -7.62
CA ALA A 79 15.56 3.51 -6.77
C ALA A 79 15.48 2.70 -5.46
N TRP A 80 16.63 2.52 -4.79
CA TRP A 80 16.72 1.74 -3.56
C TRP A 80 15.80 2.29 -2.48
N GLY A 81 15.08 1.39 -1.83
CA GLY A 81 14.14 1.76 -0.79
C GLY A 81 13.54 0.54 -0.11
N GLY A 82 12.48 0.82 0.64
CA GLY A 82 11.72 -0.20 1.33
C GLY A 82 10.31 0.27 1.63
N GLY A 83 9.43 -0.67 1.91
CA GLY A 83 8.06 -0.38 2.26
C GLY A 83 7.34 -1.58 2.85
N MET A 84 6.17 -1.30 3.40
CA MET A 84 5.29 -2.30 3.98
C MET A 84 3.86 -2.06 3.52
N GLY A 85 3.05 -3.10 3.56
CA GLY A 85 1.67 -3.01 3.17
C GLY A 85 0.87 -4.25 3.49
N LYS A 86 -0.34 -4.26 2.94
CA LYS A 86 -1.32 -5.33 3.06
C LYS A 86 -1.83 -5.68 1.68
N GLY A 87 -1.82 -6.96 1.34
CA GLY A 87 -2.34 -7.49 0.09
C GLY A 87 -3.51 -8.45 0.33
N PHE A 88 -4.59 -8.31 -0.44
CA PHE A 88 -5.78 -9.14 -0.34
C PHE A 88 -6.22 -9.57 -1.74
N TYR A 89 -6.43 -10.87 -1.95
CA TYR A 89 -7.08 -11.37 -3.16
C TYR A 89 -8.56 -11.50 -2.89
N ASP A 90 -9.37 -10.92 -3.75
CA ASP A 90 -10.81 -10.97 -3.62
C ASP A 90 -11.42 -12.25 -4.21
N GLU A 91 -12.75 -12.30 -4.18
CA GLU A 91 -13.54 -13.44 -4.62
C GLU A 91 -13.37 -13.75 -6.11
N ASP A 92 -13.02 -12.75 -6.92
CA ASP A 92 -12.75 -12.87 -8.35
C ASP A 92 -11.28 -13.20 -8.65
N GLY A 93 -10.44 -13.27 -7.62
CA GLY A 93 -8.99 -13.48 -7.73
C GLY A 93 -8.21 -12.21 -8.07
N ASP A 94 -8.86 -11.05 -8.03
CA ASP A 94 -8.22 -9.76 -8.24
C ASP A 94 -7.47 -9.33 -6.97
N TRP A 95 -6.31 -8.73 -7.15
CA TRP A 95 -5.47 -8.31 -6.04
C TRP A 95 -5.72 -6.85 -5.68
N HIS A 96 -5.87 -6.61 -4.38
CA HIS A 96 -6.00 -5.30 -3.77
C HIS A 96 -4.86 -5.07 -2.79
N GLY A 97 -4.22 -3.90 -2.86
CA GLY A 97 -3.10 -3.55 -2.01
C GLY A 97 -3.27 -2.21 -1.32
N LEU A 98 -2.90 -2.16 -0.04
CA LEU A 98 -2.56 -0.91 0.66
C LEU A 98 -1.08 -0.93 0.96
N TYR A 99 -0.35 0.12 0.58
CA TYR A 99 1.09 0.13 0.72
C TYR A 99 1.60 1.50 1.14
N ALA A 100 2.77 1.49 1.77
CA ALA A 100 3.61 2.65 1.98
C ALA A 100 5.06 2.27 1.68
N MET A 101 5.76 3.07 0.89
CA MET A 101 7.17 2.90 0.53
C MET A 101 7.92 4.22 0.73
N ALA A 102 9.23 4.13 0.94
CA ALA A 102 10.16 5.22 0.78
C ALA A 102 11.36 4.75 -0.03
N PHE A 103 11.77 5.51 -1.03
CA PHE A 103 12.85 5.15 -1.94
C PHE A 103 13.63 6.38 -2.40
N LEU A 104 14.81 6.17 -2.98
CA LEU A 104 15.60 7.24 -3.58
C LEU A 104 15.01 7.65 -4.94
N ASP A 105 14.68 8.92 -5.09
CA ASP A 105 14.20 9.49 -6.36
C ASP A 105 15.34 9.70 -7.37
N SER A 106 15.01 10.32 -8.51
CA SER A 106 15.96 10.57 -9.60
C SER A 106 17.09 11.56 -9.24
N HIS A 107 16.95 12.33 -8.15
CA HIS A 107 17.96 13.22 -7.58
C HIS A 107 18.59 12.67 -6.29
N LYS A 108 18.32 11.40 -5.94
CA LYS A 108 18.78 10.73 -4.71
C LYS A 108 18.21 11.33 -3.42
N HIS A 109 17.04 11.97 -3.50
CA HIS A 109 16.28 12.37 -2.32
C HIS A 109 15.34 11.24 -1.91
N VAL A 110 15.06 11.13 -0.61
CA VAL A 110 14.04 10.18 -0.12
C VAL A 110 12.67 10.67 -0.55
N GLN A 111 11.95 9.84 -1.31
CA GLN A 111 10.57 10.06 -1.74
C GLN A 111 9.65 9.05 -1.05
N PRO A 112 8.80 9.49 -0.11
CA PRO A 112 7.75 8.64 0.43
C PRO A 112 6.57 8.55 -0.54
N VAL A 113 5.89 7.41 -0.54
CA VAL A 113 4.64 7.18 -1.24
C VAL A 113 3.74 6.28 -0.39
N ALA A 114 2.45 6.56 -0.36
CA ALA A 114 1.45 5.65 0.18
C ALA A 114 0.26 5.60 -0.77
N GLY A 115 -0.37 4.44 -0.90
CA GLY A 115 -1.42 4.28 -1.88
C GLY A 115 -2.24 3.02 -1.76
N TYR A 116 -3.24 2.98 -2.62
CA TYR A 116 -4.04 1.81 -2.91
C TYR A 116 -3.69 1.33 -4.32
N ALA A 117 -3.67 0.02 -4.53
CA ALA A 117 -3.49 -0.59 -5.83
C ALA A 117 -4.54 -1.67 -6.07
N PHE A 118 -4.96 -1.80 -7.33
CA PHE A 118 -5.85 -2.84 -7.82
C PHE A 118 -5.21 -3.48 -9.05
N LEU A 119 -5.15 -4.81 -9.06
CA LEU A 119 -4.66 -5.60 -10.19
C LEU A 119 -5.68 -6.67 -10.54
N LYS A 120 -6.15 -6.64 -11.78
CA LYS A 120 -6.83 -7.78 -12.36
C LYS A 120 -5.82 -8.88 -12.61
N ASN A 121 -6.07 -10.08 -12.09
CA ASN A 121 -5.11 -11.19 -12.22
C ASN A 121 -5.59 -12.27 -13.19
N LEU A 122 -4.62 -12.83 -13.89
CA LEU A 122 -4.75 -14.07 -14.64
C LEU A 122 -3.89 -15.14 -13.98
N GLN A 123 -4.52 -16.21 -13.50
CA GLN A 123 -3.84 -17.38 -12.97
C GLN A 123 -3.29 -18.21 -14.14
N LEU A 124 -1.97 -18.41 -14.17
CA LEU A 124 -1.31 -19.23 -15.20
C LEU A 124 -1.08 -20.68 -14.74
N SER A 125 -0.85 -20.87 -13.44
CA SER A 125 -0.71 -22.18 -12.78
C SER A 125 -1.06 -22.02 -11.30
N PRO A 126 -1.20 -23.07 -10.48
CA PRO A 126 -1.52 -22.93 -9.04
C PRO A 126 -0.58 -21.98 -8.27
N ASN A 127 0.66 -21.81 -8.75
CA ASN A 127 1.67 -20.96 -8.10
C ASN A 127 1.97 -19.66 -8.86
N ALA A 128 1.51 -19.49 -10.09
CA ALA A 128 1.90 -18.37 -10.95
C ALA A 128 0.71 -17.51 -11.37
N ARG A 129 0.87 -16.19 -11.26
CA ARG A 129 -0.11 -15.18 -11.65
C ARG A 129 0.56 -14.06 -12.42
N ILE A 130 -0.16 -13.48 -13.37
CA ILE A 130 0.19 -12.18 -13.95
C ILE A 130 -0.94 -11.21 -13.63
N GLY A 131 -0.60 -9.99 -13.26
CA GLY A 131 -1.56 -8.98 -12.84
C GLY A 131 -1.36 -7.68 -13.60
N GLY A 132 -2.47 -7.00 -13.90
CA GLY A 132 -2.47 -5.69 -14.54
C GLY A 132 -3.58 -4.80 -14.00
N GLY A 133 -3.27 -3.54 -13.73
CA GLY A 133 -4.24 -2.58 -13.22
C GLY A 133 -3.61 -1.24 -12.92
N TYR A 134 -3.93 -0.66 -11.77
CA TYR A 134 -3.54 0.71 -11.44
C TYR A 134 -3.31 0.89 -9.94
N SER A 135 -2.60 1.97 -9.61
CA SER A 135 -2.53 2.52 -8.27
C SER A 135 -3.00 3.97 -8.24
N VAL A 136 -3.67 4.34 -7.15
CA VAL A 136 -3.89 5.72 -6.73
C VAL A 136 -3.09 5.95 -5.45
N LEU A 137 -2.33 7.04 -5.43
CA LEU A 137 -1.31 7.25 -4.41
C LEU A 137 -1.22 8.72 -4.00
N VAL A 138 -0.58 8.94 -2.88
CA VAL A 138 -0.07 10.23 -2.44
C VAL A 138 1.44 10.07 -2.28
N THR A 139 2.18 11.02 -2.81
CA THR A 139 3.64 11.06 -2.70
C THR A 139 4.10 12.48 -2.41
N MET A 140 5.36 12.64 -2.09
CA MET A 140 5.95 13.92 -1.71
C MET A 140 7.37 13.96 -2.26
N ARG A 141 7.75 15.10 -2.85
CA ARG A 141 9.11 15.31 -3.35
C ARG A 141 9.55 16.74 -3.05
N PRO A 142 10.77 16.96 -2.55
CA PRO A 142 11.23 18.30 -2.19
C PRO A 142 11.32 19.25 -3.40
N ASP A 143 11.52 18.72 -4.60
CA ASP A 143 11.61 19.46 -5.86
C ASP A 143 10.26 19.66 -6.57
N ILE A 144 9.16 19.18 -5.99
CA ILE A 144 7.81 19.34 -6.55
C ILE A 144 6.88 19.94 -5.48
N PHE A 145 6.15 20.98 -5.85
CA PHE A 145 5.10 21.57 -5.02
C PHE A 145 5.60 21.94 -3.61
N ASP A 146 6.82 22.48 -3.53
CA ASP A 146 7.51 22.87 -2.29
C ASP A 146 7.59 21.77 -1.21
N GLY A 147 7.55 20.50 -1.62
CA GLY A 147 7.55 19.38 -0.69
C GLY A 147 6.20 19.10 -0.03
N TYR A 148 5.10 19.72 -0.46
CA TYR A 148 3.77 19.32 -0.02
C TYR A 148 3.34 17.99 -0.66
N PRO A 149 2.65 17.09 0.08
CA PRO A 149 2.12 15.86 -0.50
C PRO A 149 1.11 16.14 -1.62
N PHE A 150 1.21 15.39 -2.71
CA PHE A 150 0.34 15.53 -3.88
C PHE A 150 -0.18 14.16 -4.34
N PRO A 151 -1.41 14.11 -4.92
CA PRO A 151 -1.99 12.88 -5.41
C PRO A 151 -1.34 12.46 -6.74
N GLY A 152 -1.39 11.16 -7.03
CA GLY A 152 -0.95 10.58 -8.29
C GLY A 152 -1.70 9.31 -8.62
N ALA A 153 -1.53 8.86 -9.85
CA ALA A 153 -1.99 7.55 -10.30
C ALA A 153 -1.02 6.97 -11.33
N ALA A 154 -0.86 5.65 -11.33
CA ALA A 154 0.05 4.96 -12.24
C ALA A 154 -0.53 3.59 -12.63
N PRO A 155 -0.45 3.19 -13.91
CA PRO A 155 -0.60 1.80 -14.30
C PRO A 155 0.40 0.91 -13.56
N TRP A 156 -0.03 -0.28 -13.17
CA TRP A 156 0.77 -1.26 -12.43
C TRP A 156 0.62 -2.64 -13.07
N ILE A 157 1.75 -3.32 -13.27
CA ILE A 157 1.81 -4.71 -13.70
C ILE A 157 2.59 -5.56 -12.69
N SER A 158 2.28 -6.86 -12.63
CA SER A 158 3.01 -7.79 -11.77
C SER A 158 3.13 -9.19 -12.38
N LEU A 159 4.25 -9.84 -12.07
CA LEU A 159 4.49 -11.26 -12.29
C LEU A 159 4.72 -11.89 -10.92
N THR A 160 3.83 -12.79 -10.50
CA THR A 160 3.84 -13.35 -9.15
C THR A 160 4.05 -14.86 -9.19
N TYR A 161 5.01 -15.35 -8.43
CA TYR A 161 5.25 -16.77 -8.19
C TYR A 161 5.27 -17.04 -6.68
N LYS A 162 4.28 -17.82 -6.21
CA LYS A 162 4.02 -18.05 -4.78
C LYS A 162 3.92 -16.71 -4.02
N GLN A 163 4.78 -16.49 -3.02
CA GLN A 163 4.81 -15.28 -2.19
C GLN A 163 5.65 -14.14 -2.76
N VAL A 164 6.30 -14.34 -3.92
CA VAL A 164 7.20 -13.36 -4.52
C VAL A 164 6.56 -12.77 -5.76
N SER A 165 6.56 -11.45 -5.86
CA SER A 165 6.05 -10.71 -7.00
C SER A 165 7.10 -9.73 -7.51
N LEU A 166 7.41 -9.80 -8.80
CA LEU A 166 8.13 -8.74 -9.51
C LEU A 166 7.08 -7.80 -10.09
N SER A 167 7.10 -6.55 -9.65
CA SER A 167 6.10 -5.53 -10.01
C SER A 167 6.75 -4.33 -10.67
N ALA A 168 5.99 -3.66 -11.53
CA ALA A 168 6.38 -2.39 -12.10
C ALA A 168 5.19 -1.45 -12.22
N ALA A 169 5.43 -0.17 -11.95
CA ALA A 169 4.48 0.91 -12.17
C ALA A 169 5.05 1.93 -13.16
N TYR A 170 4.24 2.43 -14.08
CA TYR A 170 4.67 3.47 -15.02
C TYR A 170 4.09 4.82 -14.62
N VAL A 171 4.93 5.80 -14.31
CA VAL A 171 4.51 7.16 -13.98
C VAL A 171 4.42 7.97 -15.28
N PRO A 172 3.22 8.27 -15.79
CA PRO A 172 3.07 9.07 -17.00
C PRO A 172 3.52 10.51 -16.75
N GLY A 173 3.92 11.20 -17.83
CA GLY A 173 4.29 12.60 -17.76
C GLY A 173 4.44 13.23 -19.15
N GLY A 174 4.81 14.51 -19.18
CA GLY A 174 5.05 15.25 -20.42
C GLY A 174 6.47 15.10 -20.96
N THR A 175 6.79 15.88 -21.99
CA THR A 175 8.18 15.98 -22.48
C THR A 175 9.09 16.50 -21.37
N ASN A 176 10.25 15.86 -21.18
CA ASN A 176 11.23 16.15 -20.13
C ASN A 176 10.78 15.96 -18.66
N ILE A 177 9.54 15.53 -18.40
CA ILE A 177 8.99 15.37 -17.06
C ILE A 177 8.24 14.03 -16.96
N GLY A 178 8.63 13.18 -16.01
CA GLY A 178 7.97 11.88 -15.81
C GLY A 178 8.35 10.84 -16.88
N ASN A 179 7.41 10.00 -17.29
CA ASN A 179 7.68 8.87 -18.19
C ASN A 179 8.73 7.91 -17.61
N VAL A 180 8.46 7.44 -16.39
CA VAL A 180 9.38 6.61 -15.61
C VAL A 180 8.74 5.27 -15.32
N LEU A 181 9.45 4.18 -15.64
CA LEU A 181 9.12 2.84 -15.18
C LEU A 181 9.78 2.62 -13.83
N PHE A 182 9.00 2.35 -12.79
CA PHE A 182 9.45 2.07 -11.44
C PHE A 182 9.28 0.58 -11.13
N VAL A 183 10.34 -0.10 -10.75
CA VAL A 183 10.40 -1.55 -10.57
C VAL A 183 10.75 -1.90 -9.13
N PHE A 184 10.00 -2.84 -8.57
CA PHE A 184 10.13 -3.26 -7.19
C PHE A 184 9.70 -4.72 -7.03
N ALA A 185 10.29 -5.38 -6.03
CA ALA A 185 9.83 -6.69 -5.58
C ALA A 185 8.80 -6.51 -4.48
N ARG A 186 7.83 -7.42 -4.41
CA ARG A 186 6.87 -7.52 -3.32
C ARG A 186 6.92 -8.93 -2.76
N LEU A 187 7.06 -9.01 -1.44
CA LEU A 187 7.15 -10.26 -0.68
C LEU A 187 5.94 -10.33 0.24
N THR A 188 5.16 -11.39 0.14
CA THR A 188 3.98 -11.60 0.98
C THR A 188 4.32 -12.53 2.14
N PHE A 189 3.96 -12.11 3.35
CA PHE A 189 4.08 -12.85 4.60
C PHE A 189 2.67 -13.10 5.12
N ASP A 190 2.36 -14.35 5.46
CA ASP A 190 1.05 -14.85 5.92
C ASP A 190 -0.02 -14.98 4.79
N LYS A 191 -1.05 -15.83 4.85
CA LYS A 191 -1.33 -17.05 5.63
C LYS A 191 -1.16 -18.27 4.70
N ALA A 192 -0.59 -19.36 5.22
CA ALA A 192 -0.75 -20.69 4.65
C ALA A 192 -2.18 -21.20 4.87
#